data_AF-A0A963JI74-F1
#
_entry.id   AF-A0A963JI74-F1
#
_cell.length_a   1.000
_cell.length_b   1.000
_cell.length_c   1.000
_cell.angle_alpha   90.00
_cell.angle_beta   90.00
_cell.angle_gamma   90.00
#
_symmetry.space_group_name_H-M   'P 1'
#
loop_
_entity.id
_entity.type
_entity.pdbx_description
1 polymer ?
#
loop_
_entity_poly.entity_id
_entity_poly.type
_entity_poly.pdbx_seq_one_letter_code
_entity_poly.pdbx_strand_id
1 'polypeptide(L)'
;HRRDPIYPGLTPWGTDVDMLLWLAAGTEMLGQLRAQVGGVVDLEIAGGTAGFSMIVAVHGTSRPEVRRLIHLALALDKRLKTVTVVDDDVDIRDPREVAWAMATRMRPARDTIVVEGTEVYVIDPSGSGAAEGSKIGFDATRGSADPSFDKARLDPAALARVRAVLGDLMQ
;
A
#
# COMPACT_ATOMS: atom_id res chain seq x y z
N HIS A 1 -24.43 -9.57 33.22
CA HIS A 1 -23.01 -9.83 32.90
C HIS A 1 -22.64 -11.24 33.40
N ARG A 2 -21.65 -11.92 32.79
CA ARG A 2 -21.14 -13.22 33.30
C ARG A 2 -20.40 -13.00 34.63
N ARG A 3 -20.31 -14.04 35.47
CA ARG A 3 -19.36 -14.03 36.60
C ARG A 3 -17.95 -14.04 36.01
N ASP A 4 -17.10 -13.12 36.47
CA ASP A 4 -15.74 -12.84 35.95
C ASP A 4 -15.70 -12.43 34.46
N PRO A 5 -16.17 -11.21 34.12
CA PRO A 5 -16.20 -10.78 32.73
C PRO A 5 -14.80 -10.37 32.23
N ILE A 6 -14.43 -10.88 31.05
CA ILE A 6 -13.31 -10.34 30.27
C ILE A 6 -13.78 -9.08 29.55
N TYR A 7 -13.04 -7.98 29.69
CA TYR A 7 -13.27 -6.75 28.94
C TYR A 7 -12.36 -6.73 27.69
N PRO A 8 -12.90 -6.91 26.47
CA PRO A 8 -12.11 -6.75 25.26
C PRO A 8 -11.81 -5.26 25.06
N GLY A 9 -10.54 -4.90 25.18
CA GLY A 9 -10.02 -3.57 24.86
C GLY A 9 -9.26 -3.59 23.54
N LEU A 10 -9.27 -2.47 22.83
CA LEU A 10 -8.37 -2.21 21.70
C LEU A 10 -7.36 -1.17 22.15
N THR A 11 -6.08 -1.43 21.87
CA THR A 11 -5.04 -0.44 22.11
C THR A 11 -4.93 0.48 20.91
N PRO A 12 -5.03 1.82 21.08
CA PRO A 12 -4.77 2.75 20.00
C PRO A 12 -3.40 2.49 19.39
N TRP A 13 -3.31 2.58 18.06
CA TRP A 13 -2.06 2.34 17.32
C TRP A 13 -1.53 0.90 17.41
N GLY A 14 -2.33 -0.03 17.93
CA GLY A 14 -2.06 -1.46 17.91
C GLY A 14 -2.44 -2.11 16.59
N THR A 15 -1.83 -3.25 16.30
CA THR A 15 -2.11 -4.07 15.11
C THR A 15 -3.57 -4.50 15.02
N ASP A 16 -4.23 -4.66 16.16
CA ASP A 16 -5.64 -4.97 16.33
C ASP A 16 -6.55 -3.90 15.70
N VAL A 17 -6.19 -2.62 15.80
CA VAL A 17 -6.93 -1.53 15.14
C VAL A 17 -6.72 -1.56 13.63
N ASP A 18 -5.46 -1.74 13.20
CA ASP A 18 -5.12 -1.79 11.77
C ASP A 18 -5.79 -2.97 11.06
N MET A 19 -5.81 -4.15 11.71
CA MET A 19 -6.46 -5.35 11.19
C MET A 19 -7.97 -5.17 11.07
N LEU A 20 -8.62 -4.52 12.04
CA LEU A 20 -10.06 -4.23 11.96
C LEU A 20 -10.39 -3.26 10.84
N LEU A 21 -9.56 -2.23 10.63
CA LEU A 21 -9.69 -1.30 9.50
C LEU A 21 -9.55 -2.02 8.16
N TRP A 22 -8.54 -2.90 8.06
CA TRP A 22 -8.31 -3.70 6.85
C TRP A 22 -9.47 -4.67 6.57
N LEU A 23 -9.96 -5.38 7.59
CA LEU A 23 -11.10 -6.28 7.46
C LEU A 23 -12.38 -5.55 7.03
N ALA A 24 -12.62 -4.36 7.59
CA ALA A 24 -13.82 -3.59 7.32
C ALA A 24 -13.84 -2.95 5.92
N ALA A 25 -12.69 -2.50 5.41
CA ALA A 25 -12.62 -1.69 4.20
C ALA A 25 -11.76 -2.27 3.07
N GLY A 26 -10.67 -2.97 3.40
CA GLY A 26 -9.66 -3.40 2.42
C GLY A 26 -10.21 -4.37 1.37
N THR A 27 -11.00 -5.37 1.79
CA THR A 27 -11.55 -6.39 0.88
C THR A 27 -12.56 -5.82 -0.12
N GLU A 28 -13.43 -4.92 0.34
CA GLU A 28 -14.40 -4.22 -0.51
C GLU A 28 -13.69 -3.32 -1.52
N MET A 29 -12.72 -2.50 -1.06
CA MET A 29 -11.95 -1.61 -1.94
C MET A 29 -11.17 -2.39 -2.99
N LEU A 30 -10.54 -3.51 -2.61
CA LEU A 30 -9.85 -4.39 -3.56
C LEU A 30 -10.81 -4.92 -4.64
N GLY A 31 -12.01 -5.35 -4.25
CA GLY A 31 -13.04 -5.81 -5.20
C GLY A 31 -13.46 -4.71 -6.17
N GLN A 32 -13.73 -3.50 -5.66
CA GLN A 32 -14.13 -2.35 -6.48
C GLN A 32 -13.03 -1.90 -7.44
N LEU A 33 -11.78 -1.84 -7.00
CA LEU A 33 -10.65 -1.45 -7.84
C LEU A 33 -10.35 -2.51 -8.92
N ARG A 34 -10.40 -3.80 -8.57
CA ARG A 34 -10.25 -4.90 -9.55
C ARG A 34 -11.32 -4.88 -10.63
N ALA A 35 -12.56 -4.53 -10.27
CA ALA A 35 -13.66 -4.42 -11.23
C ALA A 35 -13.44 -3.28 -12.25
N GLN A 36 -12.70 -2.24 -11.87
CA GLN A 36 -12.42 -1.08 -12.73
C GLN A 36 -11.10 -1.19 -13.50
N VAL A 37 -10.10 -1.87 -12.91
CA VAL A 37 -8.75 -2.04 -13.46
C VAL A 37 -8.31 -3.49 -13.24
N GLY A 38 -8.35 -4.29 -14.31
CA GLY A 38 -8.10 -5.74 -14.22
C GLY A 38 -6.68 -6.14 -13.83
N GLY A 39 -5.72 -5.22 -13.92
CA GLY A 39 -4.33 -5.46 -13.52
C GLY A 39 -4.07 -5.34 -12.01
N VAL A 40 -5.07 -5.03 -11.18
CA VAL A 40 -4.91 -4.93 -9.71
C VAL A 40 -4.76 -6.33 -9.09
N VAL A 41 -3.60 -6.59 -8.50
CA VAL A 41 -3.27 -7.88 -7.89
C VAL A 41 -3.61 -7.90 -6.41
N ASP A 42 -3.20 -6.89 -5.65
CA ASP A 42 -3.43 -6.84 -4.20
C ASP A 42 -3.43 -5.40 -3.70
N LEU A 43 -3.90 -5.20 -2.48
CA LEU A 43 -4.00 -3.91 -1.82
C LEU A 43 -3.72 -4.05 -0.33
N GLU A 44 -3.03 -3.05 0.21
CA GLU A 44 -2.76 -2.91 1.64
C GLU A 44 -3.09 -1.50 2.09
N ILE A 45 -3.75 -1.39 3.25
CA ILE A 45 -3.90 -0.13 3.97
C ILE A 45 -2.75 -0.09 4.98
N ALA A 46 -1.80 0.81 4.79
CA ALA A 46 -0.57 0.80 5.59
C ALA A 46 -0.88 0.98 7.09
N GLY A 47 -0.42 0.03 7.91
CA GLY A 47 -0.61 0.06 9.36
C GLY A 47 -0.05 1.32 10.01
N GLY A 48 -0.65 1.75 11.10
CA GLY A 48 -0.25 2.97 11.83
C GLY A 48 -0.61 4.30 11.13
N THR A 49 -1.25 4.28 9.96
CA THR A 49 -1.62 5.49 9.19
C THR A 49 -3.07 5.93 9.39
N ALA A 50 -3.79 5.35 10.35
CA ALA A 50 -5.23 5.59 10.57
C ALA A 50 -6.11 5.34 9.32
N GLY A 51 -5.63 4.55 8.37
CA GLY A 51 -6.30 4.27 7.09
C GLY A 51 -6.09 5.33 6.01
N PHE A 52 -5.16 6.26 6.19
CA PHE A 52 -4.92 7.35 5.23
C PHE A 52 -3.99 6.98 4.09
N SER A 53 -3.24 5.88 4.21
CA SER A 53 -2.30 5.43 3.19
C SER A 53 -2.66 4.05 2.65
N MET A 54 -2.67 3.94 1.32
CA MET A 54 -2.93 2.72 0.59
C MET A 54 -1.77 2.40 -0.34
N ILE A 55 -1.46 1.12 -0.44
CA ILE A 55 -0.45 0.58 -1.34
C ILE A 55 -1.15 -0.45 -2.22
N VAL A 56 -1.00 -0.34 -3.54
CA VAL A 56 -1.67 -1.22 -4.51
C VAL A 56 -0.63 -1.90 -5.38
N ALA A 57 -0.68 -3.23 -5.44
CA ALA A 57 0.14 -4.03 -6.34
C ALA A 57 -0.59 -4.24 -7.67
N VAL A 58 0.12 -4.06 -8.78
CA VAL A 58 -0.42 -4.27 -10.13
C VAL A 58 0.48 -5.17 -10.98
N HIS A 59 -0.11 -5.90 -11.91
CA HIS A 59 0.59 -6.75 -12.87
C HIS A 59 0.27 -6.36 -14.30
N GLY A 60 1.31 -6.09 -15.10
CA GLY A 60 1.16 -5.84 -16.54
C GLY A 60 0.35 -4.58 -16.89
N THR A 61 0.16 -3.67 -15.94
CA THR A 61 -0.69 -2.48 -16.12
C THR A 61 0.08 -1.34 -16.78
N SER A 62 -0.54 -0.68 -17.76
CA SER A 62 0.07 0.46 -18.45
C SER A 62 0.11 1.70 -17.55
N ARG A 63 1.10 2.60 -17.73
CA ARG A 63 1.18 3.85 -16.94
C ARG A 63 -0.11 4.69 -16.99
N PRO A 64 -0.78 4.88 -18.14
CA PRO A 64 -2.07 5.59 -18.17
C PRO A 64 -3.15 4.92 -17.30
N GLU A 65 -3.20 3.58 -17.28
CA GLU A 65 -4.11 2.84 -16.41
C GLU A 65 -3.73 2.95 -14.94
N VAL A 66 -2.43 2.94 -14.60
CA VAL A 66 -1.96 3.19 -13.22
C VAL A 66 -2.36 4.60 -12.77
N ARG A 67 -2.21 5.61 -13.63
CA ARG A 67 -2.67 6.98 -13.31
C ARG A 67 -4.17 7.05 -13.11
N ARG A 68 -4.95 6.36 -13.97
CA ARG A 68 -6.41 6.22 -13.78
C ARG A 68 -6.74 5.53 -12.46
N LEU A 69 -6.03 4.45 -12.12
CA LEU A 69 -6.19 3.70 -10.88
C LEU A 69 -5.94 4.59 -9.65
N ILE A 70 -4.89 5.42 -9.68
CA ILE A 70 -4.61 6.37 -8.60
C ILE A 70 -5.79 7.32 -8.38
N HIS A 71 -6.33 7.92 -9.44
CA HIS A 71 -7.49 8.80 -9.33
C HIS A 71 -8.72 8.08 -8.78
N LEU A 72 -8.98 6.85 -9.24
CA LEU A 72 -10.08 6.02 -8.74
C LEU A 72 -9.91 5.70 -7.26
N ALA A 73 -8.73 5.28 -6.83
CA ALA A 73 -8.44 4.94 -5.44
C ALA A 73 -8.61 6.17 -4.51
N LEU A 74 -8.08 7.33 -4.90
CA LEU A 74 -8.20 8.57 -4.12
C LEU A 74 -9.65 9.08 -4.01
N ALA A 75 -10.50 8.75 -4.98
CA ALA A 75 -11.92 9.07 -4.97
C ALA A 75 -12.79 8.03 -4.23
N LEU A 76 -12.28 6.81 -4.05
CA LEU A 76 -13.04 5.68 -3.51
C LEU A 76 -13.38 5.84 -2.03
N ASP A 77 -12.41 6.27 -1.24
CA ASP A 77 -12.59 6.53 0.19
C ASP A 77 -12.16 7.96 0.54
N LYS A 78 -13.08 8.68 1.16
CA LYS A 78 -12.84 10.05 1.63
C LYS A 78 -11.64 10.17 2.57
N ARG A 79 -11.37 9.13 3.37
CA ARG A 79 -10.24 9.08 4.33
C ARG A 79 -8.89 9.01 3.63
N LEU A 80 -8.85 8.42 2.44
CA LEU A 80 -7.58 8.12 1.80
C LEU A 80 -6.89 9.40 1.36
N LYS A 81 -5.64 9.57 1.79
CA LYS A 81 -4.81 10.73 1.52
C LYS A 81 -3.66 10.42 0.58
N THR A 82 -3.06 9.24 0.73
CA THR A 82 -1.90 8.81 -0.04
C THR A 82 -2.15 7.46 -0.71
N VAL A 83 -1.81 7.33 -1.99
CA VAL A 83 -1.82 6.05 -2.73
C VAL A 83 -0.46 5.81 -3.35
N THR A 84 0.11 4.63 -3.13
CA THR A 84 1.33 4.20 -3.83
C THR A 84 1.01 2.97 -4.67
N VAL A 85 1.26 3.02 -5.97
CA VAL A 85 1.09 1.87 -6.86
C VAL A 85 2.45 1.29 -7.20
N VAL A 86 2.61 -0.02 -6.99
CA VAL A 86 3.84 -0.78 -7.22
C VAL A 86 3.56 -2.00 -8.10
N ASP A 87 4.60 -2.59 -8.69
CA ASP A 87 4.47 -3.86 -9.40
C ASP A 87 4.25 -5.03 -8.41
N ASP A 88 3.72 -6.15 -8.91
CA ASP A 88 3.41 -7.37 -8.17
C ASP A 88 4.64 -8.15 -7.65
N ASP A 89 5.85 -7.74 -8.03
CA ASP A 89 7.09 -8.26 -7.47
C ASP A 89 7.50 -7.56 -6.17
N VAL A 90 6.76 -6.54 -5.72
CA VAL A 90 6.96 -5.79 -4.47
C VAL A 90 5.98 -6.29 -3.43
N ASP A 91 6.50 -6.73 -2.27
CA ASP A 91 5.68 -7.00 -1.10
C ASP A 91 5.16 -5.70 -0.50
N ILE A 92 3.88 -5.43 -0.72
CA ILE A 92 3.17 -4.24 -0.25
C ILE A 92 3.05 -4.17 1.28
N ARG A 93 3.39 -5.25 2.00
CA ARG A 93 3.39 -5.31 3.46
C ARG A 93 4.79 -5.11 4.07
N ASP A 94 5.85 -5.11 3.26
CA ASP A 94 7.20 -4.71 3.69
C ASP A 94 7.47 -3.25 3.29
N PRO A 95 7.48 -2.29 4.25
CA PRO A 95 7.71 -0.88 3.95
C PRO A 95 9.07 -0.62 3.30
N ARG A 96 10.07 -1.50 3.49
CA ARG A 96 11.39 -1.35 2.86
C ARG A 96 11.31 -1.64 1.37
N GLU A 97 10.51 -2.63 0.97
CA GLU A 97 10.33 -2.96 -0.45
C GLU A 97 9.55 -1.87 -1.18
N VAL A 98 8.51 -1.32 -0.54
CA VAL A 98 7.75 -0.20 -1.09
C VAL A 98 8.62 1.05 -1.24
N ALA A 99 9.43 1.36 -0.22
CA ALA A 99 10.39 2.47 -0.29
C ALA A 99 11.44 2.26 -1.39
N TRP A 100 11.92 1.02 -1.58
CA TRP A 100 12.82 0.68 -2.70
C TRP A 100 12.16 0.91 -4.06
N ALA A 101 10.91 0.51 -4.25
CA ALA A 101 10.18 0.73 -5.49
C ALA A 101 10.03 2.23 -5.77
N MET A 102 9.63 3.02 -4.77
CA MET A 102 9.55 4.48 -4.89
C MET A 102 10.90 5.12 -5.24
N ALA A 103 12.00 4.64 -4.66
CA ALA A 103 13.33 5.21 -4.88
C ALA A 103 13.91 4.86 -6.27
N THR A 104 13.57 3.70 -6.83
CA THR A 104 14.24 3.16 -8.02
C THR A 104 13.38 3.17 -9.29
N ARG A 105 12.04 3.20 -9.17
CA ARG A 105 11.11 3.11 -10.30
C ARG A 105 10.33 4.40 -10.57
N MET A 106 10.41 5.37 -9.65
CA MET A 106 9.66 6.62 -9.73
C MET A 106 10.56 7.79 -10.16
N ARG A 107 10.03 8.64 -11.05
CA ARG A 107 10.54 9.99 -11.32
C ARG A 107 9.56 10.99 -10.70
N PRO A 108 9.90 11.66 -9.57
CA PRO A 108 8.95 12.40 -8.77
C PRO A 108 8.08 13.40 -9.56
N ALA A 109 8.67 14.22 -10.43
CA ALA A 109 7.91 15.22 -11.20
C ALA A 109 6.92 14.62 -12.21
N ARG A 110 7.19 13.42 -12.74
CA ARG A 110 6.34 12.75 -13.74
C ARG A 110 5.28 11.87 -13.08
N ASP A 111 5.69 11.15 -12.05
CA ASP A 111 4.96 10.01 -11.50
C ASP A 111 4.20 10.34 -10.21
N THR A 112 4.26 11.59 -9.77
CA THR A 112 3.45 12.10 -8.67
C THR A 112 2.19 12.76 -9.22
N ILE A 113 1.05 12.48 -8.60
CA ILE A 113 -0.23 13.12 -8.87
C ILE A 113 -0.67 13.80 -7.58
N VAL A 114 -0.89 15.11 -7.62
CA VAL A 114 -1.43 15.87 -6.49
C VAL A 114 -2.84 16.34 -6.86
N VAL A 115 -3.79 16.13 -5.96
CA VAL A 115 -5.16 16.61 -6.07
C VAL A 115 -5.41 17.58 -4.92
N GLU A 116 -5.54 18.86 -5.24
CA GLU A 116 -5.84 19.93 -4.27
C GLU A 116 -7.35 20.14 -4.14
N GLY A 117 -7.78 20.87 -3.09
CA GLY A 117 -9.19 21.21 -2.88
C GLY A 117 -10.06 20.02 -2.44
N THR A 118 -9.47 19.00 -1.83
CA THR A 118 -10.18 17.80 -1.37
C THR A 118 -10.65 17.96 0.07
N GLU A 119 -11.79 17.34 0.42
CA GLU A 119 -12.24 17.24 1.82
C GLU A 119 -11.22 16.47 2.66
N VAL A 120 -10.85 17.04 3.80
CA VAL A 120 -9.97 16.42 4.80
C VAL A 120 -10.80 15.62 5.79
N TYR A 121 -10.32 14.43 6.14
CA TYR A 121 -11.00 13.62 7.14
C TYR A 121 -10.88 14.23 8.54
N VAL A 122 -11.96 14.14 9.33
CA VAL A 122 -12.13 14.90 10.59
C VAL A 122 -11.01 14.71 11.63
N ILE A 123 -10.32 13.56 11.62
CA ILE A 123 -9.22 13.27 12.57
C ILE A 123 -7.83 13.65 12.01
N ASP A 124 -7.74 14.11 10.76
CA ASP A 124 -6.49 14.58 10.16
C ASP A 124 -6.20 16.03 10.61
N PRO A 125 -5.16 16.26 11.43
CA PRO A 125 -4.85 17.59 11.97
C PRO A 125 -4.24 18.55 10.96
N SER A 126 -3.88 18.10 9.75
CA SER A 126 -3.20 18.91 8.74
C SER A 126 -4.13 19.71 7.84
N GLY A 127 -5.44 19.49 7.92
CA GLY A 127 -6.42 20.27 7.16
C GLY A 127 -6.41 21.73 7.58
N SER A 128 -6.47 22.64 6.62
CA SER A 128 -6.65 24.07 6.90
C SER A 128 -8.11 24.38 7.23
N GLY A 129 -8.37 25.59 7.76
CA GLY A 129 -9.74 26.08 8.00
C GLY A 129 -10.64 25.87 6.78
N ALA A 130 -11.89 25.46 7.03
CA ALA A 130 -12.87 24.95 6.06
C ALA A 130 -12.67 23.48 5.58
N ALA A 131 -11.81 22.69 6.23
CA ALA A 131 -11.60 21.26 5.93
C ALA A 131 -11.10 20.97 4.51
N GLU A 132 -10.43 21.96 3.92
CA GLU A 132 -9.76 21.84 2.62
C GLU A 132 -8.35 21.27 2.81
N GLY A 133 -7.96 20.34 1.94
CA GLY A 133 -6.63 19.75 1.92
C GLY A 133 -6.30 19.14 0.57
N SER A 134 -5.34 18.23 0.57
CA SER A 134 -4.86 17.59 -0.65
C SER A 134 -4.65 16.09 -0.48
N LYS A 135 -4.74 15.40 -1.62
CA LYS A 135 -4.43 13.99 -1.76
C LYS A 135 -3.28 13.82 -2.75
N ILE A 136 -2.52 12.74 -2.60
CA ILE A 136 -1.36 12.47 -3.43
C ILE A 136 -1.30 10.99 -3.84
N GLY A 137 -0.87 10.75 -5.06
CA GLY A 137 -0.63 9.41 -5.59
C GLY A 137 0.74 9.29 -6.23
N PHE A 138 1.35 8.12 -6.07
CA PHE A 138 2.69 7.79 -6.57
C PHE A 138 2.60 6.58 -7.51
N ASP A 139 3.05 6.74 -8.75
CA ASP A 139 3.31 5.64 -9.68
C ASP A 139 4.76 5.17 -9.51
N ALA A 140 4.95 4.17 -8.64
CA ALA A 140 6.22 3.50 -8.41
C ALA A 140 6.36 2.19 -9.22
N THR A 141 5.65 2.09 -10.35
CA THR A 141 5.78 0.95 -11.27
C THR A 141 6.96 1.14 -12.22
N ARG A 142 7.58 0.03 -12.66
CA ARG A 142 8.65 0.06 -13.68
C ARG A 142 8.17 0.69 -14.99
N GLY A 143 6.90 0.45 -15.35
CA GLY A 143 6.25 0.99 -16.56
C GLY A 143 6.94 0.64 -17.88
N SER A 144 7.83 -0.34 -17.88
CA SER A 144 8.47 -0.95 -19.05
C SER A 144 8.85 -2.39 -18.73
N ALA A 145 9.01 -3.23 -19.75
CA ALA A 145 9.50 -4.60 -19.59
C ALA A 145 11.04 -4.68 -19.57
N ASP A 146 11.73 -3.58 -19.28
CA ASP A 146 13.19 -3.56 -19.19
C ASP A 146 13.66 -4.41 -18.00
N PRO A 147 14.48 -5.46 -18.24
CA PRO A 147 15.01 -6.31 -17.17
C PRO A 147 15.87 -5.57 -16.15
N SER A 148 16.33 -4.34 -16.44
CA SER A 148 17.11 -3.53 -15.49
C SER A 148 16.34 -3.19 -14.21
N PHE A 149 15.01 -3.27 -14.22
CA PHE A 149 14.15 -3.06 -13.06
C PHE A 149 13.89 -4.33 -12.23
N ASP A 150 14.34 -5.49 -12.69
CA ASP A 150 14.13 -6.75 -11.99
C ASP A 150 15.00 -6.80 -10.73
N LYS A 151 14.41 -7.26 -9.61
CA LYS A 151 15.16 -7.48 -8.37
C LYS A 151 16.31 -8.45 -8.62
N ALA A 152 17.51 -8.10 -8.16
CA ALA A 152 18.63 -9.03 -8.13
C ALA A 152 18.27 -10.24 -7.25
N ARG A 153 18.35 -11.44 -7.82
CA ARG A 153 18.06 -12.70 -7.11
C ARG A 153 19.34 -13.49 -6.92
N LEU A 154 19.51 -14.06 -5.73
CA LEU A 154 20.52 -15.08 -5.50
C LEU A 154 20.10 -16.39 -6.19
N ASP A 155 21.08 -17.15 -6.65
CA ASP A 155 20.87 -18.50 -7.18
C ASP A 155 20.10 -19.35 -6.15
N PRO A 156 18.95 -19.96 -6.51
CA PRO A 156 18.18 -20.84 -5.63
C PRO A 156 19.03 -21.94 -4.96
N ALA A 157 20.02 -22.49 -5.66
CA ALA A 157 20.92 -23.49 -5.12
C ALA A 157 21.84 -22.92 -4.02
N ALA A 158 22.29 -21.68 -4.18
CA ALA A 158 23.06 -20.98 -3.15
C ALA A 158 22.19 -20.68 -1.92
N LEU A 159 20.96 -20.21 -2.13
CA LEU A 159 19.97 -19.96 -1.07
C LEU A 159 19.63 -21.24 -0.28
N ALA A 160 19.48 -22.38 -0.96
CA ALA A 160 19.24 -23.66 -0.31
C ALA A 160 20.41 -24.07 0.60
N ARG A 161 21.66 -23.91 0.14
CA ARG A 161 22.86 -24.18 0.96
C ARG A 161 22.93 -23.28 2.20
N VAL A 162 22.68 -21.98 2.04
CA VAL A 162 22.67 -21.03 3.17
C VAL A 162 21.62 -21.40 4.20
N ARG A 163 20.40 -21.76 3.75
CA ARG A 163 19.33 -22.18 4.66
C ARG A 163 19.67 -23.45 5.44
N ALA A 164 20.34 -24.42 4.82
CA ALA A 164 20.81 -25.62 5.51
C ALA A 164 21.81 -25.28 6.63
N VAL A 165 22.82 -24.47 6.32
CA VAL A 165 23.84 -24.05 7.31
C VAL A 165 23.22 -23.24 8.45
N LEU A 166 22.30 -22.31 8.16
CA LEU A 166 21.62 -21.54 9.19
C LEU A 166 20.73 -22.42 10.08
N GLY A 167 20.08 -23.45 9.51
CA GLY A 167 19.29 -24.41 10.27
C GLY A 167 20.13 -25.20 11.28
N ASP A 168 21.35 -25.57 10.91
CA ASP A 168 22.28 -26.28 11.80
C ASP A 168 22.84 -25.39 12.92
N LEU A 169 22.96 -24.08 12.69
CA LEU A 169 23.48 -23.10 13.66
C LEU A 169 22.43 -22.57 14.64
N MET A 170 21.14 -22.73 14.33
CA MET A 170 20.02 -22.24 15.15
C MET A 170 19.41 -23.33 16.06
N GLN A 171 20.01 -24.52 16.11
CA GLN A 171 19.73 -25.56 17.12
C GLN A 171 20.65 -25.40 18.33
#